data_AF-A0A938MML0-F1
#
_entry.id   AF-A0A938MML0-F1
#
_cell.length_a   1.000
_cell.length_b   1.000
_cell.length_c   1.000
_cell.angle_alpha   90.00
_cell.angle_beta   90.00
_cell.angle_gamma   90.00
#
_symmetry.space_group_name_H-M   'P 1'
#
loop_
_entity.id
_entity.type
_entity.pdbx_description
1 polymer ?
#
loop_
_entity_poly.entity_id
_entity_poly.type
_entity_poly.pdbx_seq_one_letter_code
_entity_poly.pdbx_strand_id
1 'polypeptide(L)'
;MSARSEKRKAKRISLSLPIKALGVSREVAIAKARTSNVSATGAFFELPEAIPLDVGTQLQVKIELPPELTPGLKRAELRGKATVVRLEGKSAGRGKRGVALKFERRLDITFTK
;
A
#
# COMPACT_ATOMS: atom_id res chain seq x y z
N MET A 1 -6.19 -3.26 35.37
CA MET A 1 -6.79 -2.87 34.07
C MET A 1 -5.65 -2.62 33.09
N SER A 2 -5.40 -3.53 32.14
CA SER A 2 -4.26 -3.41 31.23
C SER A 2 -4.53 -2.33 30.18
N ALA A 3 -3.93 -1.16 30.34
CA ALA A 3 -3.87 -0.13 29.31
C ALA A 3 -3.23 -0.76 28.06
N ARG A 4 -4.03 -0.94 27.01
CA ARG A 4 -3.59 -1.48 25.72
C ARG A 4 -2.62 -0.46 25.13
N SER A 5 -1.32 -0.67 25.32
CA SER A 5 -0.28 0.20 24.76
C SER A 5 -0.51 0.33 23.25
N GLU A 6 -0.72 1.57 22.77
CA GLU A 6 -0.84 1.91 21.36
C GLU A 6 0.46 1.50 20.64
N LYS A 7 0.47 0.30 20.05
CA LYS A 7 1.66 -0.25 19.36
C LYS A 7 1.94 0.43 18.02
N ARG A 8 1.04 1.29 17.53
CA ARG A 8 1.12 1.91 16.21
C ARG A 8 1.91 3.21 16.30
N LYS A 9 3.02 3.28 15.54
CA LYS A 9 3.90 4.46 15.48
C LYS A 9 3.38 5.57 14.57
N ALA A 10 2.30 5.33 13.82
CA ALA A 10 1.75 6.28 12.85
C ALA A 10 0.23 6.18 12.75
N LYS A 11 -0.43 7.34 12.60
CA LYS A 11 -1.88 7.43 12.37
C LYS A 11 -2.20 6.87 10.98
N ARG A 12 -3.25 6.05 10.91
CA ARG A 12 -3.80 5.54 9.64
C ARG A 12 -4.98 6.40 9.23
N ILE A 13 -5.01 6.77 7.97
CA ILE A 13 -6.10 7.49 7.35
C ILE A 13 -6.82 6.50 6.43
N SER A 14 -8.14 6.37 6.61
CA SER A 14 -9.00 5.60 5.71
C SER A 14 -9.13 6.40 4.42
N LEU A 15 -8.35 6.01 3.42
CA LEU A 15 -8.18 6.76 2.19
C LEU A 15 -8.05 5.78 1.03
N SER A 16 -8.91 5.96 0.03
CA SER A 16 -8.91 5.11 -1.16
C SER A 16 -8.08 5.74 -2.28
N LEU A 17 -6.81 5.36 -2.33
CA LEU A 17 -5.86 5.84 -3.33
C LEU A 17 -5.52 4.72 -4.32
N PRO A 18 -5.39 5.02 -5.62
CA PRO A 18 -4.83 4.08 -6.58
C PRO A 18 -3.41 3.69 -6.18
N ILE A 19 -3.15 2.39 -6.08
CA ILE A 19 -1.83 1.83 -5.82
C ILE A 19 -1.47 0.83 -6.91
N LYS A 20 -0.25 0.94 -7.42
CA LYS A 20 0.40 -0.03 -8.29
C LYS A 20 1.54 -0.65 -7.50
N ALA A 21 1.48 -1.98 -7.33
CA ALA A 21 2.54 -2.74 -6.70
C ALA A 21 3.19 -3.66 -7.74
N LEU A 22 4.49 -3.51 -7.92
CA LEU A 22 5.33 -4.28 -8.83
C LEU A 22 6.28 -5.09 -7.96
N GLY A 23 6.38 -6.41 -8.09
CA GLY A 23 7.47 -7.08 -7.38
C GLY A 23 8.81 -6.73 -7.97
N VAL A 24 9.81 -6.72 -7.10
CA VAL A 24 11.19 -6.42 -7.49
C VAL A 24 11.83 -7.62 -8.20
N SER A 25 11.33 -8.85 -7.97
CA SER A 25 11.65 -10.04 -8.76
C SER A 25 10.69 -10.19 -9.96
N ARG A 26 11.18 -10.75 -11.07
CA ARG A 26 10.46 -10.91 -12.35
C ARG A 26 9.17 -11.75 -12.26
N GLU A 27 8.89 -12.38 -11.12
CA GLU A 27 7.81 -13.36 -10.95
C GLU A 27 6.52 -12.76 -10.39
N VAL A 28 6.54 -11.54 -9.85
CA VAL A 28 5.34 -10.92 -9.27
C VAL A 28 4.71 -9.95 -10.26
N ALA A 29 3.52 -10.33 -10.74
CA ALA A 29 2.75 -9.54 -11.69
C ALA A 29 2.41 -8.12 -11.17
N ILE A 30 2.25 -7.18 -12.11
CA ILE A 30 1.80 -5.81 -11.82
C ILE A 30 0.40 -5.85 -11.21
N ALA A 31 0.31 -5.55 -9.93
CA ALA A 31 -0.95 -5.54 -9.20
C ALA A 31 -1.48 -4.11 -9.10
N LYS A 32 -2.59 -3.81 -9.80
CA LYS A 32 -3.33 -2.54 -9.67
C LYS A 32 -4.42 -2.71 -8.62
N ALA A 33 -4.46 -1.84 -7.63
CA ALA A 33 -5.44 -1.87 -6.56
C ALA A 33 -5.81 -0.47 -6.07
N ARG A 34 -6.67 -0.43 -5.06
CA ARG A 34 -6.94 0.77 -4.26
C ARG A 34 -6.63 0.48 -2.79
N THR A 35 -6.00 1.43 -2.11
CA THR A 35 -5.78 1.34 -0.67
C THR A 35 -7.11 1.38 0.08
N SER A 36 -7.23 0.62 1.17
CA SER A 36 -8.31 0.79 2.15
C SER A 36 -7.88 1.77 3.23
N ASN A 37 -6.59 1.74 3.60
CA ASN A 37 -5.98 2.74 4.48
C ASN A 37 -4.50 2.95 4.15
N VAL A 38 -4.01 4.14 4.49
CA VAL A 38 -2.61 4.54 4.32
C VAL A 38 -2.10 5.22 5.59
N SER A 39 -0.81 5.12 5.83
CA SER A 39 -0.07 5.83 6.87
C SER A 39 1.29 6.25 6.33
N ALA A 40 2.00 7.10 7.05
CA ALA A 40 3.37 7.48 6.70
C ALA A 40 4.34 6.28 6.57
N THR A 41 4.03 5.15 7.22
CA THR A 41 4.92 3.98 7.30
C THR A 41 4.46 2.79 6.48
N GLY A 42 3.29 2.84 5.86
CA GLY A 42 2.73 1.69 5.14
C GLY A 42 1.31 1.88 4.67
N ALA A 43 0.82 0.91 3.91
CA ALA A 43 -0.51 0.90 3.33
C ALA A 43 -1.16 -0.49 3.45
N PHE A 44 -2.47 -0.52 3.38
CA PHE A 44 -3.26 -1.75 3.29
C PHE A 44 -4.20 -1.66 2.10
N PHE A 45 -4.30 -2.74 1.34
CA PHE A 45 -5.16 -2.87 0.18
C PHE A 45 -5.55 -4.34 -0.05
N GLU A 46 -6.49 -4.56 -0.95
CA GLU A 46 -6.92 -5.90 -1.35
C GLU A 46 -6.50 -6.20 -2.79
N LEU A 47 -6.07 -7.43 -3.05
CA LEU A 47 -5.73 -7.95 -4.39
C LEU A 47 -6.52 -9.20 -4.74
N PRO A 48 -6.73 -9.49 -6.03
CA PRO A 48 -7.19 -10.81 -6.47
C PRO A 48 -6.25 -11.92 -5.96
N GLU A 49 -6.82 -13.02 -5.49
CA GLU A 49 -6.09 -14.15 -4.89
C GLU A 49 -5.14 -14.86 -5.87
N ALA A 50 -5.39 -14.74 -7.18
CA ALA A 50 -4.56 -15.32 -8.23
C ALA A 50 -3.15 -14.71 -8.32
N ILE A 51 -2.88 -13.58 -7.65
CA ILE A 51 -1.56 -12.95 -7.64
C ILE A 51 -0.71 -13.61 -6.53
N PRO A 52 0.36 -14.36 -6.88
CA PRO A 52 1.24 -14.96 -5.88
C PRO A 52 1.99 -13.85 -5.13
N LEU A 53 1.86 -13.84 -3.81
CA LEU A 53 2.50 -12.87 -2.93
C LEU A 53 2.69 -13.49 -1.55
N ASP A 54 3.88 -13.32 -0.98
CA ASP A 54 4.28 -13.85 0.32
C ASP A 54 4.68 -12.74 1.29
N VAL A 55 4.68 -13.04 2.59
CA VAL A 55 5.23 -12.14 3.60
C VAL A 55 6.75 -12.08 3.42
N GLY A 56 7.31 -10.88 3.46
CA GLY A 56 8.72 -10.62 3.19
C GLY A 56 9.00 -10.23 1.74
N THR A 57 8.06 -10.41 0.81
CA THR A 57 8.26 -9.98 -0.58
C THR A 57 8.48 -8.46 -0.66
N GLN A 58 9.54 -8.06 -1.36
CA GLN A 58 9.81 -6.66 -1.67
C GLN A 58 9.07 -6.24 -2.95
N LEU A 59 8.39 -5.10 -2.86
CA LEU A 59 7.61 -4.50 -3.92
C LEU A 59 8.09 -3.09 -4.17
N GLN A 60 8.15 -2.69 -5.43
CA GLN A 60 8.15 -1.29 -5.81
C GLN A 60 6.69 -0.82 -5.87
N VAL A 61 6.37 0.20 -5.09
CA VAL A 61 5.02 0.76 -5.00
C VAL A 61 4.96 2.12 -5.65
N LYS A 62 3.84 2.41 -6.28
CA LYS A 62 3.45 3.72 -6.77
C LYS A 62 2.03 4.02 -6.29
N ILE A 63 1.88 5.07 -5.50
CA ILE A 63 0.59 5.55 -4.99
C ILE A 63 0.29 6.88 -5.68
N GLU A 64 -0.85 6.97 -6.33
CA GLU A 64 -1.29 8.19 -6.99
C GLU A 64 -2.07 9.05 -5.97
N LEU A 65 -1.62 10.29 -5.77
CA LEU A 65 -2.30 11.27 -4.94
C LEU A 65 -3.25 12.07 -5.85
N PRO A 66 -4.56 12.04 -5.58
CA PRO A 66 -5.53 12.71 -6.41
C PRO A 66 -5.50 14.23 -6.11
N PRO A 67 -5.91 15.08 -7.06
CA PRO A 67 -5.72 16.53 -6.99
C PRO A 67 -6.35 17.20 -5.76
N GLU A 68 -7.41 16.59 -5.20
CA GLU A 68 -8.10 17.08 -4.01
C GLU A 68 -7.21 17.06 -2.76
N LEU A 69 -6.20 16.18 -2.75
CA LEU A 69 -5.21 16.10 -1.67
C LEU A 69 -3.94 16.92 -1.95
N THR A 70 -3.77 17.39 -3.20
CA THR A 70 -2.62 18.17 -3.63
C THR A 70 -3.07 19.43 -4.39
N PRO A 71 -3.65 20.42 -3.69
CA PRO A 71 -4.10 21.65 -4.33
C PRO A 71 -2.97 22.34 -5.09
N GLY A 72 -3.22 22.76 -6.34
CA GLY A 72 -2.23 23.42 -7.19
C GLY A 72 -1.30 22.48 -7.96
N LEU A 73 -1.44 21.16 -7.80
CA LEU A 73 -0.67 20.15 -8.54
C LEU A 73 -1.61 19.35 -9.45
N LYS A 74 -1.28 19.21 -10.74
CA LYS A 74 -2.09 18.40 -11.68
C LYS A 74 -2.05 16.92 -11.32
N ARG A 75 -0.86 16.40 -10.97
CA ARG A 75 -0.65 15.02 -10.51
C ARG A 75 0.52 14.95 -9.54
N ALA A 76 0.33 14.21 -8.46
CA ALA A 76 1.38 13.85 -7.52
C ALA A 76 1.40 12.34 -7.30
N GLU A 77 2.59 11.77 -7.17
CA GLU A 77 2.78 10.33 -7.00
C GLU A 77 3.82 10.06 -5.94
N LEU A 78 3.52 9.14 -5.03
CA LEU A 78 4.50 8.58 -4.09
C LEU A 78 5.07 7.31 -4.70
N ARG A 79 6.39 7.19 -4.78
CA ARG A 79 7.09 6.02 -5.28
C ARG A 79 8.09 5.53 -4.26
N GLY A 80 8.29 4.23 -4.17
CA GLY A 80 9.35 3.70 -3.31
C GLY A 80 9.28 2.20 -3.17
N LYS A 81 10.14 1.67 -2.30
CA LYS A 81 10.15 0.25 -1.97
C LYS A 81 9.28 0.00 -0.74
N ALA A 82 8.67 -1.17 -0.71
CA ALA A 82 7.85 -1.63 0.40
C ALA A 82 8.01 -3.13 0.57
N THR A 83 7.82 -3.61 1.79
CA THR A 83 7.84 -5.04 2.11
C THR A 83 6.47 -5.47 2.55
N VAL A 84 6.01 -6.62 2.05
CA VAL A 84 4.82 -7.29 2.57
C VAL A 84 5.08 -7.73 4.00
N VAL A 85 4.31 -7.21 4.95
CA VAL A 85 4.47 -7.55 6.37
C VAL A 85 3.34 -8.42 6.91
N ARG A 86 2.22 -8.48 6.19
CA ARG A 86 1.07 -9.32 6.55
C ARG A 86 0.20 -9.57 5.33
N LEU A 87 -0.28 -10.80 5.22
CA LEU A 87 -1.35 -11.20 4.32
C LEU A 87 -2.56 -11.58 5.16
N GLU A 88 -3.73 -11.09 4.79
CA GLU A 88 -4.99 -11.49 5.39
C GLU A 88 -5.68 -12.48 4.45
N GLY A 89 -6.07 -13.62 5.03
CA GLY A 89 -6.82 -14.66 4.34
C GLY A 89 -8.17 -14.16 3.85
N LYS A 90 -8.78 -14.95 2.95
CA LYS A 90 -10.00 -14.67 2.19
C LYS A 90 -10.94 -13.69 2.89
N SER A 91 -11.16 -12.53 2.29
CA SER A 91 -12.38 -11.77 2.61
C SER A 91 -13.54 -12.66 2.18
N ALA A 92 -14.33 -13.13 3.15
CA ALA A 92 -15.43 -14.06 2.97
C ALA A 92 -16.23 -13.74 1.69
N GLY A 93 -16.15 -14.63 0.70
CA GLY A 93 -16.97 -14.58 -0.51
C GLY A 93 -16.43 -13.86 -1.75
N ARG A 94 -15.25 -13.21 -1.76
CA ARG A 94 -14.81 -12.40 -2.93
C ARG A 94 -13.49 -12.80 -3.60
N GLY A 95 -12.81 -13.87 -3.18
CA GLY A 95 -11.55 -14.31 -3.80
C GLY A 95 -10.46 -13.23 -3.78
N LYS A 96 -10.50 -12.36 -2.77
CA LYS A 96 -9.53 -11.29 -2.54
C LYS A 96 -8.71 -11.58 -1.29
N ARG A 97 -7.42 -11.25 -1.37
CA ARG A 97 -6.44 -11.34 -0.30
C ARG A 97 -6.10 -9.94 0.18
N GLY A 98 -6.14 -9.72 1.49
CA GLY A 98 -5.70 -8.46 2.09
C GLY A 98 -4.17 -8.43 2.16
N VAL A 99 -3.58 -7.29 1.83
CA VAL A 99 -2.12 -7.11 1.77
C VAL A 99 -1.76 -5.88 2.59
N ALA A 100 -0.94 -6.08 3.63
CA ALA A 100 -0.34 -5.00 4.40
C ALA A 100 1.12 -4.82 3.99
N LEU A 101 1.47 -3.60 3.59
CA LEU A 101 2.82 -3.21 3.26
C LEU A 101 3.40 -2.27 4.31
N LYS A 102 4.71 -2.38 4.50
CA LYS A 102 5.53 -1.40 5.21
C LYS A 102 6.45 -0.73 4.21
N PHE A 103 6.42 0.60 4.18
CA PHE A 103 7.33 1.38 3.32
C PHE A 103 8.75 1.27 3.85
N GLU A 104 9.71 1.17 2.94
CA GLU A 104 11.11 1.41 3.26
C GLU A 104 11.31 2.90 3.56
N ARG A 105 12.39 3.25 4.27
CA ARG A 105 12.57 4.51 5.02
C ARG A 105 12.30 5.82 4.25
N ARG A 106 12.21 5.80 2.92
CA ARG A 106 11.90 6.97 2.08
C ARG A 106 10.98 6.57 0.94
N LEU A 107 9.91 7.35 0.77
CA LEU A 107 9.14 7.41 -0.47
C LEU A 107 9.53 8.69 -1.20
N ASP A 108 9.83 8.57 -2.48
CA ASP A 108 10.06 9.70 -3.37
C ASP A 108 8.73 10.28 -3.81
N ILE A 109 8.57 11.59 -3.68
CA ILE A 109 7.38 12.31 -4.15
C ILE A 109 7.72 12.93 -5.49
N THR A 110 6.98 12.55 -6.53
CA THR A 110 7.11 13.14 -7.87
C THR A 110 5.88 13.98 -8.17
N PHE A 111 6.12 15.21 -8.61
CA PHE A 111 5.07 16.13 -9.07
C PHE A 111 5.13 16.25 -10.57
N THR A 112 3.97 16.23 -11.22
CA THR A 112 3.86 16.53 -12.65
C THR A 112 3.05 17.81 -12.81
N LYS A 113 3.64 18.80 -13.49
CA LYS A 113 3.09 20.14 -13.67
C LYS A 113 2.10 20.21 -14.83
#